data_AF-A0AA42ZY14-F1
#
_entry.id   AF-A0AA42ZY14-F1
#
_cell.length_a   1.000
_cell.length_b   1.000
_cell.length_c   1.000
_cell.angle_alpha   90.00
_cell.angle_beta   90.00
_cell.angle_gamma   90.00
#
_symmetry.space_group_name_H-M   'P 1'
#
loop_
_entity.id
_entity.type
_entity.pdbx_description
1 polymer ?
#
loop_
_entity_poly.entity_id
_entity_poly.type
_entity_poly.pdbx_seq_one_letter_code
_entity_poly.pdbx_strand_id
1 'polypeptide(L)'
;MRGERGTPETPTLADAVRAEDRQVLARVAAAPIMPLNNNLVSRPWGGQRLCAYKGVPSTPHQRWGEAFEICAFAEDEEARAHPSIIRLTDGSEVDLPELLAVAGSAILGGDFVATHGCQLPLLPKTLDVGELLSVQAHPEGFTEAYIIIEADEGATIRLGFKRDVDPADLGQRLKGGRQLQQRLLDCLRDGVDLEALQTTLASNFARRAVLADAVLPALESLLRTGADRKIVETLRTLKELYWEVLDLLNEVPVT
;
A
#
# COMPACT_ATOMS: atom_id res chain seq x y z
N MET A 1 44.82 36.51 2.05
CA MET A 1 43.62 35.70 2.33
C MET A 1 44.05 34.27 2.56
N ARG A 2 44.11 33.83 3.83
CA ARG A 2 44.35 32.42 4.17
C ARG A 2 42.98 31.75 4.17
N GLY A 3 42.81 30.74 3.31
CA GLY A 3 41.59 29.94 3.25
C GLY A 3 41.35 29.24 4.58
N GLU A 4 40.11 29.36 5.07
CA GLU A 4 39.59 28.56 6.16
C GLU A 4 39.65 27.09 5.71
N ARG A 5 40.58 26.32 6.29
CA ARG A 5 40.53 24.87 6.21
C ARG A 5 39.43 24.44 7.17
N GLY A 6 38.26 24.11 6.62
CA GLY A 6 37.20 23.45 7.38
C GLY A 6 37.77 22.24 8.11
N THR A 7 37.48 22.13 9.40
CA THR A 7 37.76 20.92 10.18
C THR A 7 37.07 19.75 9.49
N PRO A 8 37.75 18.61 9.25
CA PRO A 8 37.08 17.44 8.69
C PRO A 8 35.97 17.03 9.68
N GLU A 9 34.74 16.96 9.19
CA GLU A 9 33.62 16.46 9.97
C GLU A 9 33.91 15.02 10.37
N THR A 10 33.74 14.71 11.66
CA THR A 10 33.88 13.34 12.16
C THR A 10 32.83 12.47 11.46
N PRO A 11 33.21 11.35 10.82
CA PRO A 11 32.25 10.47 10.15
C PRO A 11 31.20 9.97 11.14
N THR A 12 29.95 9.93 10.70
CA THR A 12 28.81 9.46 11.50
C THR A 12 28.84 7.94 11.66
N LEU A 13 28.04 7.40 12.58
CA LEU A 13 27.84 5.96 12.68
C LEU A 13 27.26 5.38 11.39
N ALA A 14 26.38 6.10 10.69
CA ALA A 14 25.88 5.68 9.38
C ALA A 14 27.01 5.59 8.34
N ASP A 15 27.92 6.57 8.29
CA ASP A 15 29.10 6.50 7.40
C ASP A 15 29.99 5.30 7.73
N ALA A 16 30.17 5.02 9.03
CA ALA A 16 30.94 3.86 9.47
C ALA A 16 30.26 2.52 9.17
N VAL A 17 28.92 2.45 9.21
CA VAL A 17 28.15 1.27 8.74
C VAL A 17 28.39 1.07 7.24
N ARG A 18 28.30 2.13 6.43
CA ARG A 18 28.54 2.08 4.97
C ARG A 18 29.97 1.73 4.61
N ALA A 19 30.92 2.09 5.47
CA ALA A 19 32.32 1.71 5.36
C ALA A 19 32.64 0.32 5.95
N GLU A 20 31.62 -0.41 6.40
CA GLU A 20 31.72 -1.74 7.00
C GLU A 20 32.67 -1.82 8.22
N ASP A 21 32.70 -0.76 9.05
CA ASP A 21 33.52 -0.75 10.26
C ASP A 21 33.06 -1.84 11.24
N ARG A 22 33.91 -2.84 11.45
CA ARG A 22 33.58 -4.03 12.26
C ARG A 22 33.18 -3.70 13.70
N GLN A 23 33.77 -2.69 14.32
CA GLN A 23 33.45 -2.33 15.70
C GLN A 23 32.07 -1.65 15.76
N VAL A 24 31.77 -0.79 14.78
CA VAL A 24 30.45 -0.17 14.67
C VAL A 24 29.38 -1.20 14.34
N LEU A 25 29.60 -2.06 13.35
CA LEU A 25 28.67 -3.12 12.98
C LEU A 25 28.36 -4.06 14.15
N ALA A 26 29.38 -4.49 14.90
CA ALA A 26 29.18 -5.34 16.08
C ALA A 26 28.35 -4.65 17.18
N ARG A 27 28.56 -3.33 17.37
CA ARG A 27 27.78 -2.54 18.33
C ARG A 27 26.33 -2.35 17.89
N VAL A 28 26.11 -2.05 16.60
CA VAL A 28 24.75 -1.88 16.04
C VAL A 28 23.99 -3.20 16.11
N ALA A 29 24.62 -4.32 15.72
CA ALA A 29 23.99 -5.64 15.75
C ALA A 29 23.68 -6.15 17.17
N ALA A 30 24.39 -5.65 18.20
CA ALA A 30 24.13 -5.99 19.60
C ALA A 30 22.98 -5.18 20.22
N ALA A 31 22.44 -4.19 19.52
CA ALA A 31 21.32 -3.37 19.97
C ALA A 31 19.99 -3.83 19.33
N PRO A 32 18.84 -3.58 19.97
CA PRO A 32 17.54 -3.79 19.33
C PRO A 32 17.43 -2.97 18.03
N ILE A 33 17.12 -3.64 16.93
CA ILE A 33 16.86 -2.98 15.65
C ILE A 33 15.41 -2.47 15.68
N MET A 34 15.27 -1.15 15.84
CA MET A 34 13.99 -0.47 15.97
C MET A 34 13.81 0.51 14.82
N PRO A 35 13.03 0.16 13.77
CA PRO A 35 12.68 1.10 12.73
C PRO A 35 11.89 2.30 13.25
N LEU A 36 12.01 3.42 12.54
CA LEU A 36 11.13 4.56 12.75
C LEU A 36 9.68 4.16 12.45
N ASN A 37 8.74 4.66 13.26
CA ASN A 37 7.32 4.34 13.18
C ASN A 37 6.54 5.17 12.14
N ASN A 38 7.24 5.93 11.28
CA ASN A 38 6.67 6.91 10.35
C ASN A 38 6.81 6.51 8.86
N ASN A 39 7.09 5.24 8.56
CA ASN A 39 7.13 4.72 7.19
C ASN A 39 5.71 4.56 6.62
N LEU A 40 5.03 5.69 6.43
CA LEU A 40 3.64 5.79 5.97
C LEU A 40 3.59 5.81 4.44
N VAL A 41 2.62 5.11 3.87
CA VAL A 41 2.40 5.02 2.42
C VAL A 41 0.99 5.50 2.08
N SER A 42 0.93 6.51 1.21
CA SER A 42 -0.33 7.10 0.77
C SER A 42 -1.10 6.12 -0.09
N ARG A 43 -2.41 6.04 0.14
CA ARG A 43 -3.33 5.23 -0.66
C ARG A 43 -4.62 6.00 -0.91
N PRO A 44 -5.20 5.92 -2.12
CA PRO A 44 -6.49 6.54 -2.41
C PRO A 44 -7.63 6.06 -1.50
N TRP A 45 -7.52 4.84 -0.98
CA TRP A 45 -8.50 4.23 -0.07
C TRP A 45 -8.17 4.45 1.42
N GLY A 46 -7.06 5.13 1.72
CA GLY A 46 -6.55 5.28 3.08
C GLY A 46 -7.50 6.04 4.00
N GLY A 47 -7.55 5.64 5.26
CA GLY A 47 -8.34 6.30 6.28
C GLY A 47 -7.68 7.56 6.85
N GLN A 48 -8.08 7.90 8.07
CA GLN A 48 -7.62 9.09 8.82
C GLN A 48 -7.13 8.74 10.24
N ARG A 49 -7.10 7.46 10.61
CA ARG A 49 -6.75 6.96 11.95
C ARG A 49 -5.29 6.55 12.06
N LEU A 50 -4.63 6.21 10.95
CA LEU A 50 -3.27 5.64 10.98
C LEU A 50 -2.25 6.53 11.69
N CYS A 51 -2.18 7.82 11.37
CA CYS A 51 -1.24 8.74 12.03
C CYS A 51 -1.44 8.79 13.55
N ALA A 52 -2.71 8.88 14.00
CA ALA A 52 -3.05 8.91 15.41
C ALA A 52 -2.68 7.60 16.10
N TYR A 53 -2.99 6.45 15.48
CA TYR A 53 -2.61 5.12 15.97
C TYR A 53 -1.08 4.98 16.11
N LYS A 54 -0.32 5.51 15.16
CA LYS A 54 1.16 5.47 15.17
C LYS A 54 1.80 6.53 16.06
N GLY A 55 1.03 7.50 16.56
CA GLY A 55 1.55 8.62 17.35
C GLY A 55 2.43 9.58 16.54
N VAL A 56 2.16 9.73 15.24
CA VAL A 56 2.92 10.61 14.33
C VAL A 56 2.04 11.76 13.83
N PRO A 57 2.63 12.93 13.48
CA PRO A 57 1.86 14.05 12.99
C PRO A 57 1.07 13.71 11.71
N SER A 58 -0.18 14.13 11.65
CA SER A 58 -1.01 14.05 10.44
C SER A 58 -0.83 15.30 9.57
N THR A 59 -0.80 15.13 8.25
CA THR A 59 -0.91 16.24 7.30
C THR A 59 -2.37 16.42 6.89
N PRO A 60 -2.94 17.64 6.92
CA PRO A 60 -4.32 17.86 6.47
C PRO A 60 -4.56 17.33 5.07
N HIS A 61 -5.71 16.68 4.86
CA HIS A 61 -6.16 16.11 3.57
C HIS A 61 -5.31 14.94 3.04
N GLN A 62 -4.21 14.56 3.70
CA GLN A 62 -3.44 13.39 3.34
C GLN A 62 -4.15 12.13 3.86
N ARG A 63 -4.32 11.15 2.98
CA ARG A 63 -4.79 9.80 3.33
C ARG A 63 -3.59 8.87 3.41
N TRP A 64 -3.50 8.12 4.50
CA TRP A 64 -2.48 7.09 4.68
C TRP A 64 -3.19 5.75 4.79
N GLY A 65 -2.93 4.85 3.85
CA GLY A 65 -3.56 3.53 3.85
C GLY A 65 -2.70 2.46 4.49
N GLU A 66 -1.39 2.60 4.40
CA GLU A 66 -0.44 1.61 4.90
C GLU A 66 0.67 2.27 5.72
N ALA A 67 1.18 1.55 6.71
CA ALA A 67 2.46 1.80 7.35
C ALA A 67 3.30 0.53 7.27
N PHE A 68 4.50 0.61 6.70
CA PHE A 68 5.37 -0.55 6.57
C PHE A 68 6.22 -0.66 7.84
N GLU A 69 5.96 -1.69 8.64
CA GLU A 69 6.58 -1.82 9.95
C GLU A 69 8.04 -2.22 9.85
N ILE A 70 8.30 -3.28 9.07
CA ILE A 70 9.63 -3.80 8.81
C ILE A 70 9.75 -4.07 7.31
N CYS A 71 10.31 -3.11 6.58
CA CYS A 71 10.52 -3.18 5.15
C CYS A 71 12.01 -3.28 4.83
N ALA A 72 12.44 -4.48 4.43
CA ALA A 72 13.84 -4.81 4.22
C ALA A 72 14.12 -5.46 2.85
N PHE A 73 13.10 -5.61 2.00
CA PHE A 73 13.22 -6.38 0.76
C PHE A 73 13.51 -5.47 -0.43
N ALA A 74 14.79 -5.25 -0.73
CA ALA A 74 15.21 -4.30 -1.77
C ALA A 74 14.92 -4.75 -3.23
N GLU A 75 14.60 -6.02 -3.44
CA GLU A 75 14.31 -6.55 -4.78
C GLU A 75 12.88 -6.20 -5.23
N ASP A 76 11.93 -6.10 -4.29
CA ASP A 76 10.59 -5.61 -4.57
C ASP A 76 10.59 -4.09 -4.79
N GLU A 77 9.85 -3.63 -5.81
CA GLU A 77 9.87 -2.23 -6.22
C GLU A 77 9.25 -1.30 -5.18
N GLU A 78 8.15 -1.70 -4.56
CA GLU A 78 7.46 -0.88 -3.57
C GLU A 78 8.22 -0.88 -2.25
N ALA A 79 8.70 -2.04 -1.81
CA ALA A 79 9.53 -2.15 -0.62
C ALA A 79 10.81 -1.32 -0.74
N ARG A 80 11.46 -1.33 -1.91
CA ARG A 80 12.63 -0.48 -2.19
C ARG A 80 12.29 1.01 -2.19
N ALA A 81 11.09 1.41 -2.58
CA ALA A 81 10.65 2.80 -2.50
C ALA A 81 10.34 3.27 -1.07
N HIS A 82 10.08 2.32 -0.15
CA HIS A 82 9.69 2.56 1.23
C HIS A 82 10.49 1.71 2.24
N PRO A 83 11.84 1.79 2.25
CA PRO A 83 12.64 1.01 3.19
C PRO A 83 12.41 1.48 4.62
N SER A 84 12.42 0.55 5.58
CA SER A 84 12.43 0.91 6.99
C SER A 84 13.73 1.62 7.34
N ILE A 85 13.65 2.72 8.09
CA ILE A 85 14.82 3.51 8.50
C ILE A 85 15.18 3.19 9.94
N ILE A 86 16.46 2.96 10.22
CA ILE A 86 17.00 2.80 11.57
C ILE A 86 17.73 4.09 11.96
N ARG A 87 17.34 4.68 13.09
CA ARG A 87 18.08 5.81 13.67
C ARG A 87 19.11 5.31 14.68
N LEU A 88 20.38 5.62 14.41
CA LEU A 88 21.52 5.25 15.24
C LEU A 88 21.66 6.22 16.42
N THR A 89 22.50 5.84 17.40
CA THR A 89 22.61 6.57 18.67
C THR A 89 23.19 7.99 18.55
N ASP A 90 23.90 8.29 17.48
CA ASP A 90 24.42 9.63 17.18
C ASP A 90 23.43 10.48 16.36
N GLY A 91 22.23 9.96 16.10
CA GLY A 91 21.18 10.61 15.32
C GLY A 91 21.27 10.39 13.81
N SER A 92 22.34 9.74 13.32
CA SER A 92 22.44 9.37 11.91
C SER A 92 21.49 8.22 11.55
N GLU A 93 21.17 8.08 10.26
CA GLU A 93 20.16 7.13 9.77
C GLU A 93 20.73 6.20 8.70
N VAL A 94 20.24 4.96 8.73
CA VAL A 94 20.57 3.91 7.76
C VAL A 94 19.30 3.16 7.36
N ASP A 95 19.22 2.80 6.09
CA ASP A 95 18.13 1.98 5.59
C ASP A 95 18.31 0.54 6.09
N LEU A 96 17.23 -0.11 6.52
CA LEU A 96 17.27 -1.49 7.01
C LEU A 96 17.84 -2.48 5.98
N PRO A 97 17.49 -2.42 4.67
CA PRO A 97 18.17 -3.25 3.67
C PRO A 97 19.69 -3.04 3.61
N GLU A 98 20.15 -1.79 3.68
CA GLU A 98 21.59 -1.43 3.67
C GLU A 98 22.29 -2.02 4.89
N LEU A 99 21.71 -1.87 6.07
CA LEU A 99 22.24 -2.43 7.31
C LEU A 99 22.29 -3.97 7.27
N LEU A 100 21.25 -4.63 6.78
CA LEU A 100 21.22 -6.09 6.68
C LEU A 100 22.20 -6.62 5.63
N ALA A 101 22.50 -5.87 4.57
CA ALA A 101 23.50 -6.29 3.59
C ALA A 101 24.90 -6.45 4.22
N VAL A 102 25.27 -5.56 5.15
CA VAL A 102 26.61 -5.54 5.78
C VAL A 102 26.65 -6.23 7.15
N ALA A 103 25.53 -6.31 7.87
CA ALA A 103 25.46 -6.87 9.22
C ALA A 103 24.38 -7.97 9.38
N GLY A 104 23.79 -8.46 8.30
CA GLY A 104 22.67 -9.41 8.33
C GLY A 104 22.94 -10.67 9.14
N SER A 105 24.11 -11.30 9.00
CA SER A 105 24.45 -12.50 9.78
C SER A 105 24.55 -12.24 11.29
N ALA A 106 24.92 -11.03 11.69
CA ALA A 106 25.00 -10.64 13.10
C ALA A 106 23.62 -10.27 13.68
N ILE A 107 22.73 -9.72 12.85
CA ILE A 107 21.39 -9.26 13.24
C ILE A 107 20.37 -10.41 13.18
N LEU A 108 20.33 -11.14 12.07
CA LEU A 108 19.36 -12.21 11.78
C LEU A 108 19.85 -13.59 12.22
N GLY A 109 21.17 -13.74 12.41
CA GLY A 109 21.82 -15.02 12.72
C GLY A 109 22.30 -15.75 11.46
N GLY A 110 23.44 -16.44 11.58
CA GLY A 110 24.09 -17.12 10.46
C GLY A 110 23.25 -18.22 9.82
N ASP A 111 22.58 -19.05 10.61
CA ASP A 111 21.74 -20.16 10.10
C ASP A 111 20.54 -19.64 9.30
N PHE A 112 19.95 -18.53 9.77
CA PHE A 112 18.88 -17.85 9.06
C PHE A 112 19.36 -17.32 7.72
N VAL A 113 20.48 -16.57 7.71
CA VAL A 113 21.06 -16.02 6.48
C VAL A 113 21.47 -17.11 5.49
N ALA A 114 21.98 -18.24 5.97
CA ALA A 114 22.32 -19.38 5.11
C ALA A 114 21.09 -19.96 4.39
N THR A 115 19.89 -19.84 4.98
CA THR A 115 18.65 -20.39 4.44
C THR A 115 17.85 -19.37 3.62
N HIS A 116 17.78 -18.12 4.11
CA HIS A 116 16.87 -17.08 3.62
C HIS A 116 17.60 -15.83 3.08
N GLY A 117 18.93 -15.79 3.16
CA GLY A 117 19.71 -14.61 2.84
C GLY A 117 19.59 -13.49 3.88
N CYS A 118 20.15 -12.32 3.58
CA CYS A 118 20.11 -11.14 4.44
C CYS A 118 18.80 -10.35 4.30
N GLN A 119 17.67 -11.03 4.19
CA GLN A 119 16.36 -10.43 3.97
C GLN A 119 15.33 -11.02 4.93
N LEU A 120 14.30 -10.24 5.25
CA LEU A 120 13.19 -10.73 6.08
C LEU A 120 12.09 -11.31 5.19
N PRO A 121 11.59 -12.54 5.48
CA PRO A 121 10.58 -13.22 4.67
C PRO A 121 9.16 -12.68 4.90
N LEU A 122 9.00 -11.64 5.72
CA LEU A 122 7.72 -11.04 6.08
C LEU A 122 7.79 -9.53 5.87
N LEU A 123 6.68 -8.95 5.42
CA LEU A 123 6.45 -7.51 5.37
C LEU A 123 5.23 -7.19 6.24
N PRO A 124 5.42 -6.98 7.56
CA PRO A 124 4.33 -6.58 8.42
C PRO A 124 3.91 -5.15 8.06
N LYS A 125 2.60 -4.94 7.91
CA LYS A 125 2.00 -3.64 7.60
C LYS A 125 0.85 -3.37 8.56
N THR A 126 0.72 -2.12 9.00
CA THR A 126 -0.55 -1.63 9.57
C THR A 126 -1.36 -1.00 8.44
N LEU A 127 -2.64 -1.37 8.32
CA LEU A 127 -3.54 -0.81 7.33
C LEU A 127 -4.63 0.03 8.00
N ASP A 128 -4.96 1.17 7.39
CA ASP A 128 -6.12 1.99 7.73
C ASP A 128 -7.02 2.11 6.50
N VAL A 129 -8.05 1.27 6.47
CA VAL A 129 -8.92 1.08 5.31
C VAL A 129 -10.15 1.97 5.45
N GLY A 130 -10.14 3.13 4.78
CA GLY A 130 -11.24 4.09 4.77
C GLY A 130 -12.27 3.85 3.66
N GLU A 131 -11.91 3.09 2.62
CA GLU A 131 -12.77 2.75 1.49
C GLU A 131 -12.59 1.27 1.10
N LEU A 132 -13.57 0.70 0.39
CA LEU A 132 -13.50 -0.71 -0.02
C LEU A 132 -12.33 -0.94 -0.99
N LEU A 133 -11.46 -1.88 -0.65
CA LEU A 133 -10.34 -2.31 -1.49
C LEU A 133 -10.82 -3.12 -2.70
N SER A 134 -9.97 -3.18 -3.72
CA SER A 134 -10.16 -4.13 -4.82
C SER A 134 -10.11 -5.56 -4.31
N VAL A 135 -10.90 -6.46 -4.90
CA VAL A 135 -10.72 -7.90 -4.72
C VAL A 135 -9.38 -8.31 -5.33
N GLN A 136 -8.55 -8.98 -4.52
CA GLN A 136 -7.21 -9.42 -4.89
C GLN A 136 -7.10 -10.94 -4.86
N ALA A 137 -6.19 -11.47 -5.65
CA ALA A 137 -5.81 -12.88 -5.63
C ALA A 137 -4.30 -12.96 -5.80
N HIS A 138 -3.67 -13.82 -5.00
CA HIS A 138 -2.23 -14.06 -5.05
C HIS A 138 -1.95 -15.49 -5.48
N PRO A 139 -0.83 -15.74 -6.19
CA PRO A 139 -0.36 -17.10 -6.45
C PRO A 139 0.08 -17.78 -5.14
N GLU A 140 0.24 -19.10 -5.18
CA GLU A 140 0.76 -19.86 -4.04
C GLU A 140 2.13 -19.30 -3.58
N GLY A 141 2.34 -19.28 -2.25
CA GLY A 141 3.56 -18.75 -1.62
C GLY A 141 3.45 -17.30 -1.12
N PHE A 142 2.40 -16.58 -1.49
CA PHE A 142 2.13 -15.20 -1.02
C PHE A 142 0.98 -15.19 -0.01
N THR A 143 1.17 -15.93 1.08
CA THR A 143 0.16 -16.02 2.14
C THR A 143 0.16 -14.76 2.99
N GLU A 144 -1.03 -14.29 3.32
CA GLU A 144 -1.25 -13.14 4.19
C GLU A 144 -2.00 -13.55 5.44
N ALA A 145 -1.75 -12.83 6.54
CA ALA A 145 -2.49 -12.96 7.78
C ALA A 145 -2.95 -11.58 8.24
N TYR A 146 -4.23 -11.45 8.55
CA TYR A 146 -4.85 -10.20 8.96
C TYR A 146 -5.24 -10.27 10.44
N ILE A 147 -4.84 -9.25 11.20
CA ILE A 147 -5.26 -9.04 12.58
C ILE A 147 -6.08 -7.75 12.59
N ILE A 148 -7.33 -7.86 13.03
CA ILE A 148 -8.22 -6.70 13.13
C ILE A 148 -7.98 -6.02 14.48
N ILE A 149 -7.58 -4.76 14.42
CA ILE A 149 -7.26 -3.93 15.60
C ILE A 149 -8.49 -3.13 16.00
N GLU A 150 -9.12 -2.48 15.04
CA GLU A 150 -10.31 -1.65 15.19
C GLU A 150 -11.14 -1.74 13.90
N ALA A 151 -12.46 -1.70 14.02
CA ALA A 151 -13.37 -1.75 12.88
C ALA A 151 -14.65 -0.95 13.18
N ASP A 152 -15.18 -0.29 12.16
CA ASP A 152 -16.48 0.37 12.24
C ASP A 152 -17.62 -0.66 12.24
N GLU A 153 -18.77 -0.30 12.80
CA GLU A 153 -19.96 -1.15 12.78
C GLU A 153 -20.33 -1.54 11.34
N GLY A 154 -20.49 -2.85 11.11
CA GLY A 154 -20.81 -3.40 9.79
C GLY A 154 -19.59 -3.53 8.85
N ALA A 155 -18.37 -3.29 9.32
CA ALA A 155 -17.16 -3.61 8.55
C ALA A 155 -17.04 -5.12 8.30
N THR A 156 -16.55 -5.47 7.12
CA THR A 156 -16.42 -6.87 6.68
C THR A 156 -15.12 -7.11 5.91
N ILE A 157 -14.64 -8.35 5.94
CA ILE A 157 -13.66 -8.88 4.99
C ILE A 157 -14.39 -9.78 3.99
N ARG A 158 -14.02 -9.65 2.72
CA ARG A 158 -14.51 -10.51 1.62
C ARG A 158 -13.43 -11.52 1.26
N LEU A 159 -13.65 -12.80 1.52
CA LEU A 159 -12.62 -13.83 1.37
C LEU A 159 -13.14 -15.16 0.82
N GLY A 160 -12.53 -15.63 -0.27
CA GLY A 160 -12.86 -16.90 -0.90
C GLY A 160 -14.26 -16.93 -1.51
N PHE A 161 -14.48 -17.76 -2.53
CA PHE A 161 -15.82 -17.90 -3.09
C PHE A 161 -16.74 -18.66 -2.12
N LYS A 162 -18.00 -18.20 -1.99
CA LYS A 162 -19.03 -18.84 -1.15
C LYS A 162 -19.77 -19.98 -1.86
N ARG A 163 -19.45 -20.20 -3.12
CA ARG A 163 -19.99 -21.24 -4.00
C ARG A 163 -18.97 -21.53 -5.10
N ASP A 164 -19.14 -22.65 -5.79
CA ASP A 164 -18.33 -22.95 -6.97
C ASP A 164 -18.56 -21.87 -8.06
N VAL A 165 -17.47 -21.45 -8.67
CA VAL A 165 -17.44 -20.46 -9.75
C VAL A 165 -16.71 -21.07 -10.93
N ASP A 166 -17.29 -20.96 -12.12
CA ASP A 166 -16.60 -21.31 -13.37
C ASP A 166 -15.54 -20.22 -13.69
N PRO A 167 -14.24 -20.56 -13.68
CA PRO A 167 -13.19 -19.60 -13.96
C PRO A 167 -13.26 -19.01 -15.37
N ALA A 168 -13.75 -19.76 -16.36
CA ALA A 168 -13.85 -19.30 -17.74
C ALA A 168 -14.93 -18.23 -17.87
N ASP A 169 -16.11 -18.45 -17.28
CA ASP A 169 -17.20 -17.47 -17.26
C ASP A 169 -16.79 -16.21 -16.50
N LEU A 170 -16.32 -16.34 -15.25
CA LEU A 170 -15.89 -15.17 -14.47
C LEU A 170 -14.78 -14.40 -15.19
N GLY A 171 -13.79 -15.11 -15.76
CA GLY A 171 -12.72 -14.50 -16.53
C GLY A 171 -13.21 -13.72 -17.76
N GLN A 172 -14.19 -14.23 -18.50
CA GLN A 172 -14.79 -13.52 -19.64
C GLN A 172 -15.50 -12.24 -19.19
N ARG A 173 -16.25 -12.30 -18.09
CA ARG A 173 -17.02 -11.16 -17.56
C ARG A 173 -16.11 -10.07 -17.02
N LEU A 174 -15.04 -10.42 -16.30
CA LEU A 174 -14.01 -9.48 -15.85
C LEU A 174 -13.29 -8.82 -17.03
N LYS A 175 -12.96 -9.56 -18.09
CA LYS A 175 -12.39 -8.99 -19.33
C LYS A 175 -13.35 -7.98 -19.99
N GLY A 176 -14.65 -8.30 -20.07
CA GLY A 176 -15.66 -7.37 -20.56
C GLY A 176 -15.77 -6.11 -19.71
N GLY A 177 -15.75 -6.26 -18.38
CA GLY A 177 -15.68 -5.14 -17.44
C GLY A 177 -14.46 -4.26 -17.67
N ARG A 178 -13.28 -4.85 -17.87
CA ARG A 178 -12.06 -4.08 -18.17
C ARG A 178 -12.15 -3.30 -19.49
N GLN A 179 -12.78 -3.86 -20.51
CA GLN A 179 -13.02 -3.16 -21.78
C GLN A 179 -13.99 -1.97 -21.59
N LEU A 180 -15.02 -2.14 -20.77
CA LEU A 180 -15.95 -1.07 -20.42
C LEU A 180 -15.28 0.05 -19.61
N GLN A 181 -14.40 -0.30 -18.67
CA GLN A 181 -13.56 0.67 -17.95
C GLN A 181 -12.70 1.48 -18.94
N GLN A 182 -12.02 0.80 -19.88
CA GLN A 182 -11.19 1.49 -20.87
C GLN A 182 -12.02 2.45 -21.71
N ARG A 183 -13.20 2.03 -22.19
CA ARG A 183 -14.11 2.90 -22.94
C ARG A 183 -14.54 4.13 -22.15
N LEU A 184 -14.78 3.99 -20.84
CA LEU A 184 -15.10 5.13 -19.98
C LEU A 184 -13.91 6.09 -19.86
N LEU A 185 -12.69 5.56 -19.70
CA LEU A 185 -11.47 6.36 -19.65
C LEU A 185 -11.23 7.12 -20.97
N ASP A 186 -11.50 6.50 -22.12
CA ASP A 186 -11.35 7.14 -23.42
C ASP A 186 -12.33 8.33 -23.62
N CYS A 187 -13.44 8.34 -22.89
CA CYS A 187 -14.40 9.46 -22.87
C CYS A 187 -13.95 10.64 -21.98
N LEU A 188 -12.95 10.47 -21.12
CA LEU A 188 -12.46 11.52 -20.23
C LEU A 188 -11.54 12.49 -20.94
N ARG A 189 -11.56 13.76 -20.52
CA ARG A 189 -10.64 14.81 -21.00
C ARG A 189 -9.18 14.41 -20.76
N ASP A 190 -8.28 15.00 -21.54
CA ASP A 190 -6.85 14.84 -21.29
C ASP A 190 -6.47 15.46 -19.95
N GLY A 191 -5.55 14.80 -19.22
CA GLY A 191 -5.04 15.30 -17.95
C GLY A 191 -6.03 15.23 -16.78
N VAL A 192 -7.09 14.41 -16.89
CA VAL A 192 -7.96 14.14 -15.74
C VAL A 192 -7.15 13.51 -14.61
N ASP A 193 -7.26 14.10 -13.43
CA ASP A 193 -6.73 13.55 -12.20
C ASP A 193 -7.48 12.25 -11.85
N LEU A 194 -6.76 11.12 -11.89
CA LEU A 194 -7.32 9.80 -11.62
C LEU A 194 -7.69 9.61 -10.16
N GLU A 195 -7.06 10.32 -9.22
CA GLU A 195 -7.44 10.26 -7.80
C GLU A 195 -8.78 10.99 -7.57
N ALA A 196 -8.95 12.15 -8.20
CA ALA A 196 -10.23 12.88 -8.20
C ALA A 196 -11.35 12.06 -8.87
N LEU A 197 -11.05 11.38 -9.98
CA LEU A 197 -11.97 10.46 -10.64
C LEU A 197 -12.35 9.29 -9.73
N GLN A 198 -11.38 8.65 -9.09
CA GLN A 198 -11.62 7.56 -8.15
C GLN A 198 -12.53 8.04 -7.01
N THR A 199 -12.23 9.17 -6.40
CA THR A 199 -13.03 9.74 -5.30
C THR A 199 -14.48 9.99 -5.74
N THR A 200 -14.67 10.46 -6.98
CA THR A 200 -16.00 10.68 -7.57
C THR A 200 -16.78 9.38 -7.77
N LEU A 201 -16.13 8.33 -8.27
CA LEU A 201 -16.78 7.05 -8.58
C LEU A 201 -16.97 6.14 -7.36
N ALA A 202 -15.98 6.08 -6.46
CA ALA A 202 -15.91 5.12 -5.36
C ALA A 202 -17.12 5.21 -4.44
N SER A 203 -17.48 6.42 -4.01
CA SER A 203 -18.64 6.64 -3.14
C SER A 203 -19.96 6.21 -3.78
N ASN A 204 -20.09 6.29 -5.10
CA ASN A 204 -21.28 5.78 -5.80
C ASN A 204 -21.24 4.25 -5.86
N PHE A 205 -20.15 3.68 -6.37
CA PHE A 205 -20.03 2.24 -6.63
C PHE A 205 -20.12 1.41 -5.35
N ALA A 206 -19.48 1.86 -4.27
CA ALA A 206 -19.48 1.19 -2.96
C ALA A 206 -20.84 1.20 -2.25
N ARG A 207 -21.85 1.93 -2.76
CA ARG A 207 -23.23 1.93 -2.21
C ARG A 207 -24.19 1.27 -3.18
N ARG A 208 -24.62 0.05 -2.85
CA ARG A 208 -25.51 -0.78 -3.69
C ARG A 208 -26.84 -0.09 -4.02
N ALA A 209 -27.44 0.59 -3.05
CA ALA A 209 -28.75 1.24 -3.20
C ALA A 209 -28.71 2.52 -4.05
N VAL A 210 -27.53 3.11 -4.28
CA VAL A 210 -27.40 4.32 -5.09
C VAL A 210 -27.42 3.92 -6.56
N LEU A 211 -28.16 4.65 -7.40
CA LEU A 211 -28.15 4.37 -8.83
C LEU A 211 -26.80 4.77 -9.46
N ALA A 212 -26.34 4.03 -10.46
CA ALA A 212 -25.05 4.27 -11.12
C ALA A 212 -24.98 5.64 -11.81
N ASP A 213 -26.11 6.14 -12.32
CA ASP A 213 -26.24 7.43 -13.00
C ASP A 213 -26.22 8.64 -12.05
N ALA A 214 -26.38 8.43 -10.74
CA ALA A 214 -26.27 9.51 -9.76
C ALA A 214 -24.87 10.17 -9.74
N VAL A 215 -23.86 9.53 -10.32
CA VAL A 215 -22.51 10.11 -10.46
C VAL A 215 -22.35 11.05 -11.65
N LEU A 216 -23.30 11.05 -12.60
CA LEU A 216 -23.18 11.79 -13.85
C LEU A 216 -22.93 13.29 -13.67
N PRO A 217 -23.62 14.01 -12.77
CA PRO A 217 -23.38 15.44 -12.60
C PRO A 217 -21.94 15.76 -12.17
N ALA A 218 -21.32 14.88 -11.36
CA ALA A 218 -19.94 15.02 -10.92
C ALA A 218 -18.94 14.60 -12.01
N LEU A 219 -19.33 13.66 -12.89
CA LEU A 219 -18.52 13.17 -13.99
C LEU A 219 -18.53 14.12 -15.20
N GLU A 220 -19.59 14.92 -15.39
CA GLU A 220 -19.82 15.78 -16.55
C GLU A 220 -18.64 16.71 -16.86
N SER A 221 -18.02 17.30 -15.83
CA SER A 221 -16.87 18.20 -15.97
C SER A 221 -15.61 17.46 -16.46
N LEU A 222 -15.51 16.16 -16.19
CA LEU A 222 -14.37 15.32 -16.53
C LEU A 222 -14.48 14.71 -17.94
N LEU A 223 -15.67 14.69 -18.54
CA LEU A 223 -15.91 14.10 -19.86
C LEU A 223 -15.55 15.05 -21.01
N ARG A 224 -14.99 14.52 -22.10
CA ARG A 224 -14.69 15.29 -23.34
C ARG A 224 -15.95 15.87 -23.96
N THR A 225 -16.99 15.05 -23.98
CA THR A 225 -18.34 15.38 -24.45
C THR A 225 -19.32 15.18 -23.30
N GLY A 226 -20.50 15.80 -23.36
CA GLY A 226 -21.54 15.55 -22.35
C GLY A 226 -21.86 14.06 -22.22
N ALA A 227 -22.42 13.67 -21.06
CA ALA A 227 -22.77 12.28 -20.81
C ALA A 227 -23.84 11.80 -21.81
N ASP A 228 -23.56 10.69 -22.49
CA ASP A 228 -24.51 10.07 -23.41
C ASP A 228 -25.07 8.76 -22.84
N ARG A 229 -26.05 8.20 -23.54
CA ARG A 229 -26.70 6.94 -23.15
C ARG A 229 -25.69 5.79 -22.97
N LYS A 230 -24.61 5.75 -23.76
CA LYS A 230 -23.61 4.68 -23.70
C LYS A 230 -22.77 4.78 -22.44
N ILE A 231 -22.43 5.98 -21.98
CA ILE A 231 -21.73 6.21 -20.71
C ILE A 231 -22.61 5.73 -19.55
N VAL A 232 -23.89 6.06 -19.55
CA VAL A 232 -24.84 5.61 -18.51
C VAL A 232 -24.94 4.08 -18.46
N GLU A 233 -25.11 3.43 -19.62
CA GLU A 233 -25.15 1.96 -19.72
C GLU A 233 -23.84 1.32 -19.26
N THR A 234 -22.71 1.94 -19.58
CA THR A 234 -21.36 1.50 -19.14
C THR A 234 -21.23 1.55 -17.63
N LEU A 235 -21.57 2.68 -16.99
CA LEU A 235 -21.52 2.83 -15.53
C LEU A 235 -22.41 1.82 -14.82
N ARG A 236 -23.63 1.61 -15.33
CA ARG A 236 -24.56 0.61 -14.78
C ARG A 236 -23.97 -0.79 -14.84
N THR A 237 -23.49 -1.21 -16.01
CA THR A 237 -22.92 -2.55 -16.22
C THR A 237 -21.69 -2.77 -15.33
N LEU A 238 -20.82 -1.77 -15.21
CA LEU A 238 -19.65 -1.84 -14.33
C LEU A 238 -20.04 -1.97 -12.87
N LYS A 239 -21.06 -1.23 -12.41
CA LYS A 239 -21.53 -1.30 -11.04
C LYS A 239 -22.20 -2.63 -10.73
N GLU A 240 -22.98 -3.17 -11.66
CA GLU A 240 -23.57 -4.51 -11.56
C GLU A 240 -22.48 -5.57 -11.43
N LEU A 241 -21.47 -5.55 -12.31
CA LEU A 241 -20.34 -6.48 -12.25
C LEU A 241 -19.55 -6.35 -10.93
N TYR A 242 -19.32 -5.13 -10.45
CA TYR A 242 -18.65 -4.88 -9.18
C TYR A 242 -19.35 -5.58 -8.02
N TRP A 243 -20.67 -5.38 -7.88
CA TRP A 243 -21.44 -6.01 -6.80
C TRP A 243 -21.60 -7.50 -6.97
N GLU A 244 -21.69 -7.98 -8.21
CA GLU A 244 -21.75 -9.40 -8.45
C GLU A 244 -20.48 -10.12 -8.01
N VAL A 245 -19.30 -9.55 -8.31
CA VAL A 245 -18.03 -10.12 -7.84
C VAL A 245 -17.98 -10.15 -6.31
N LEU A 246 -18.40 -9.06 -5.64
CA LEU A 246 -18.46 -9.03 -4.17
C LEU A 246 -19.46 -10.04 -3.60
N ASP A 247 -20.59 -10.25 -4.28
CA ASP A 247 -21.61 -11.23 -3.91
C ASP A 247 -21.13 -12.67 -4.11
N LEU A 248 -20.11 -12.93 -4.92
CA LEU A 248 -19.51 -14.27 -5.03
C LEU A 248 -18.65 -14.63 -3.82
N LEU A 249 -18.16 -13.65 -3.06
CA LEU A 249 -17.23 -13.87 -1.96
C LEU A 249 -17.96 -14.13 -0.63
N ASN A 250 -17.35 -14.91 0.26
CA ASN A 250 -17.83 -14.97 1.64
C ASN A 250 -17.65 -13.60 2.28
N GLU A 251 -18.66 -13.18 3.05
CA GLU A 251 -18.66 -11.95 3.81
C GLU A 251 -18.45 -12.29 5.28
N VAL A 252 -17.33 -11.84 5.83
CA VAL A 252 -16.91 -12.12 7.20
C VAL A 252 -16.99 -10.82 7.99
N PRO A 253 -17.92 -10.67 8.95
CA PRO A 253 -17.93 -9.52 9.87
C PRO A 253 -16.63 -9.47 10.68
N VAL A 254 -16.11 -8.27 10.90
CA VAL A 254 -14.86 -8.05 11.66
C VAL A 254 -15.07 -7.27 12.97
N THR A 255 -16.31 -7.18 13.41
CA THR A 255 -16.76 -6.57 14.68
C THR A 255 -17.11 -7.62 15.71
#